data_AF-A0A3B8RKM0-F1
#
_entry.id   AF-A0A3B8RKM0-F1
#
_cell.length_a   1.000
_cell.length_b   1.000
_cell.length_c   1.000
_cell.angle_alpha   90.00
_cell.angle_beta   90.00
_cell.angle_gamma   90.00
#
_symmetry.space_group_name_H-M   'P 1'
#
loop_
_entity.id
_entity.type
_entity.pdbx_description
1 polymer ?
#
loop_
_entity_poly.entity_id
_entity_poly.type
_entity_poly.pdbx_seq_one_letter_code
_entity_poly.pdbx_strand_id
1 'polypeptide(L)'
;MARRNPNVSRLSDSAPSVVLLSVARLRTIGRAFRPLLVSSAFLGLLGACAWMPHEPTKEEIAQLMKQSFAERGGAKLDRLEQSALQSICSDYTGKEVPKALKEQLEQAALASVRYPADGKYLGDFKNGERIAQSGVGLQFSDAPGTVAGGNCYACHQISKQELAYGNIGPTLYNYGKLRGDSEPILKYTWARIYNAHAFNACNSMPRFGAAGILTEAQIKDVMALLLDPKSPVNQYSTCIKHLLARCSMQRSIDFHALISAYTV
;
A
#
# COMPACT_ATOMS: atom_id res chain seq x y z
N MET A 1 -33.07 12.44 -3.11
CA MET A 1 -33.02 13.32 -1.90
C MET A 1 -31.60 13.28 -1.34
N ALA A 2 -30.78 14.27 -1.66
CA ALA A 2 -29.45 14.45 -1.07
C ALA A 2 -29.36 15.89 -0.57
N ARG A 3 -29.19 16.08 0.74
CA ARG A 3 -29.03 17.41 1.34
C ARG A 3 -27.60 17.89 1.06
N ARG A 4 -27.46 19.01 0.33
CA ARG A 4 -26.19 19.72 0.16
C ARG A 4 -25.92 20.58 1.40
N ASN A 5 -24.70 20.50 1.91
CA ASN A 5 -24.19 21.32 3.00
C ASN A 5 -23.76 22.70 2.44
N PRO A 6 -24.28 23.84 2.95
CA PRO A 6 -23.94 25.16 2.44
C PRO A 6 -22.87 25.80 3.34
N ASN A 7 -21.60 25.48 3.12
CA ASN A 7 -20.49 26.27 3.68
C ASN A 7 -19.17 25.93 2.99
N VAL A 8 -19.02 26.41 1.75
CA VAL A 8 -17.69 26.61 1.15
C VAL A 8 -17.74 27.94 0.38
N SER A 9 -17.46 29.02 1.10
CA SER A 9 -17.26 30.34 0.54
C SER A 9 -15.77 30.67 0.62
N ARG A 10 -15.11 30.66 -0.53
CA ARG A 10 -14.00 31.54 -0.95
C ARG A 10 -13.18 32.21 0.17
N LEU A 11 -11.93 31.77 0.32
CA LEU A 11 -10.83 32.60 0.81
C LEU A 11 -9.73 32.59 -0.25
N SER A 12 -9.81 33.56 -1.15
CA SER A 12 -8.72 34.03 -2.00
C SER A 12 -8.38 35.43 -1.53
N ASP A 13 -7.10 35.77 -1.63
CA ASP A 13 -6.53 37.11 -1.61
C ASP A 13 -6.26 37.73 -0.22
N SER A 14 -5.01 37.63 0.21
CA SER A 14 -4.38 38.65 1.05
C SER A 14 -2.92 38.83 0.64
N ALA A 15 -2.69 39.85 -0.19
CA ALA A 15 -1.37 40.43 -0.44
C ALA A 15 -0.99 41.37 0.72
N PRO A 16 0.31 41.56 1.03
CA PRO A 16 0.72 42.43 2.11
C PRO A 16 0.68 43.91 1.70
N SER A 17 0.12 44.71 2.59
CA SER A 17 0.00 46.16 2.52
C SER A 17 1.37 46.85 2.42
N VAL A 18 1.52 47.67 1.38
CA VAL A 18 2.61 48.65 1.22
C VAL A 18 2.35 49.82 2.18
N VAL A 19 3.24 50.00 3.15
CA VAL A 19 3.23 51.17 4.06
C VAL A 19 3.75 52.38 3.29
N LEU A 20 2.87 53.31 2.93
CA LEU A 20 3.25 54.65 2.47
C LEU A 20 3.76 55.47 3.67
N LEU A 21 5.07 55.74 3.72
CA LEU A 21 5.61 56.80 4.56
C LEU A 21 5.36 58.17 3.93
N SER A 22 4.73 59.05 4.69
CA SER A 22 4.49 60.45 4.34
C SER A 22 5.79 61.23 4.15
N VAL A 23 5.89 61.98 3.05
CA VAL A 23 6.98 62.90 2.78
C VAL A 23 6.76 64.19 3.57
N ALA A 24 7.47 64.36 4.68
CA ALA A 24 7.56 65.64 5.37
C ALA A 24 8.62 66.53 4.68
N ARG A 25 8.19 67.67 4.14
CA ARG A 25 9.09 68.73 3.64
C ARG A 25 9.85 69.36 4.82
N LEU A 26 11.16 69.12 4.91
CA LEU A 26 12.04 69.96 5.73
C LEU A 26 12.71 71.05 4.88
N ARG A 27 12.58 72.27 5.39
CA ARG A 27 13.14 73.51 4.86
C ARG A 27 14.66 73.48 4.92
N THR A 28 15.28 73.93 3.83
CA THR A 28 16.70 74.27 3.70
C THR A 28 17.10 75.37 4.68
N ILE A 29 18.02 75.07 5.59
CA ILE A 29 18.82 76.06 6.32
C ILE A 29 20.29 75.69 6.11
N GLY A 30 20.98 76.53 5.34
CA GLY A 30 22.40 76.36 5.05
C GLY A 30 23.26 76.54 6.30
N ARG A 31 24.24 75.66 6.47
CA ARG A 31 25.38 75.91 7.36
C ARG A 31 26.62 75.14 6.89
N ALA A 32 27.62 75.97 6.58
CA ALA A 32 29.07 75.78 6.50
C ALA A 32 29.67 74.36 6.54
N PHE A 33 30.45 74.11 5.49
CA PHE A 33 31.55 73.15 5.37
C PHE A 33 32.35 72.91 6.67
N ARG A 34 32.49 71.63 7.05
CA ARG A 34 33.68 71.07 7.71
C ARG A 34 33.95 69.69 7.09
N PRO A 35 35.10 69.42 6.45
CA PRO A 35 35.41 68.10 5.94
C PRO A 35 35.86 67.24 7.12
N LEU A 36 35.02 66.33 7.57
CA LEU A 36 35.45 65.27 8.47
C LEU A 36 35.82 64.06 7.62
N LEU A 37 37.06 63.61 7.77
CA LEU A 37 37.63 62.40 7.19
C LEU A 37 36.73 61.18 7.50
N VAL A 38 35.94 60.73 6.54
CA VAL A 38 35.29 59.41 6.57
C VAL A 38 36.29 58.40 6.05
N SER A 39 37.21 57.97 6.92
CA SER A 39 38.06 56.81 6.66
C SER A 39 37.23 55.53 6.81
N SER A 40 37.03 54.86 5.68
CA SER A 40 37.17 53.41 5.50
C SER A 40 36.59 52.49 6.58
N ALA A 41 35.28 52.25 6.53
CA ALA A 41 34.65 51.08 7.14
C ALA A 41 33.57 50.50 6.19
N PHE A 42 33.99 50.08 4.99
CA PHE A 42 33.13 49.41 4.00
C PHE A 42 33.82 48.17 3.41
N LEU A 43 34.53 47.40 4.24
CA LEU A 43 35.16 46.14 3.82
C LEU A 43 34.79 45.03 4.82
N GLY A 44 33.55 44.56 4.77
CA GLY A 44 33.07 43.49 5.66
C GLY A 44 31.76 42.82 5.26
N LEU A 45 31.32 42.93 4.00
CA LEU A 45 30.00 42.46 3.56
C LEU A 45 30.03 41.46 2.40
N LEU A 46 31.05 40.59 2.30
CA LEU A 46 31.14 39.56 1.25
C LEU A 46 31.17 38.11 1.75
N GLY A 47 30.97 37.86 3.05
CA GLY A 47 31.04 36.51 3.62
C GLY A 47 29.71 35.81 3.94
N ALA A 48 28.55 36.43 3.70
CA ALA A 48 27.28 35.97 4.28
C ALA A 48 26.49 34.92 3.47
N CYS A 49 27.00 34.46 2.32
CA CYS A 49 26.27 33.50 1.46
C CYS A 49 27.08 32.22 1.21
N ALA A 50 27.45 31.51 2.26
CA ALA A 50 27.91 30.13 2.16
C ALA A 50 27.18 29.24 3.18
N TRP A 51 25.85 29.44 3.33
CA TRP A 51 24.99 28.39 3.87
C TRP A 51 24.72 27.40 2.75
N MET A 52 25.64 26.45 2.53
CA MET A 52 25.28 25.26 1.77
C MET A 52 24.31 24.46 2.65
N PRO A 53 23.08 24.19 2.20
CA PRO A 53 22.19 23.32 2.94
C PRO A 53 22.85 21.95 3.05
N HIS A 54 23.13 21.54 4.29
CA HIS A 54 23.52 20.17 4.61
C HIS A 54 22.28 19.29 4.44
N GLU A 55 22.39 18.25 3.61
CA GLU A 55 21.35 17.23 3.49
C GLU A 55 21.30 16.43 4.80
N PRO A 56 20.14 16.35 5.47
CA PRO A 56 20.06 15.72 6.77
C PRO A 56 20.50 14.26 6.71
N THR A 57 21.29 13.85 7.70
CA THR A 57 21.71 12.46 7.90
C THR A 57 20.50 11.57 8.25
N LYS A 58 20.65 10.25 8.08
CA LYS A 58 19.60 9.29 8.46
C LYS A 58 19.26 9.38 9.94
N GLU A 59 20.27 9.62 10.77
CA GLU A 59 20.16 9.78 12.20
C GLU A 59 19.37 11.05 12.55
N GLU A 60 19.65 12.18 11.89
CA GLU A 60 18.88 13.43 12.06
C GLU A 60 17.42 13.25 11.62
N ILE A 61 17.17 12.58 10.50
CA ILE A 61 15.80 12.27 10.03
C ILE A 61 15.10 11.36 11.06
N ALA A 62 15.75 10.33 11.56
CA ALA A 62 15.19 9.42 12.56
C ALA A 62 14.87 10.14 13.88
N GLN A 63 15.74 11.05 14.33
CA GLN A 63 15.50 11.87 15.51
C GLN A 63 14.32 12.83 15.29
N LEU A 64 14.27 13.50 14.14
CA LEU A 64 13.15 14.38 13.78
C LEU A 64 11.82 13.62 13.77
N MET A 65 11.80 12.40 13.21
CA MET A 65 10.61 11.55 13.26
C MET A 65 10.24 11.21 14.72
N LYS A 66 11.18 10.76 15.55
CA LYS A 66 10.90 10.44 16.96
C LYS A 66 10.37 11.63 17.76
N GLN A 67 10.76 12.85 17.41
CA GLN A 67 10.25 14.09 18.02
C GLN A 67 8.88 14.51 17.47
N SER A 68 8.56 14.16 16.22
CA SER A 68 7.34 14.60 15.52
C SER A 68 6.15 13.67 15.77
N PHE A 69 6.39 12.41 16.13
CA PHE A 69 5.34 11.42 16.38
C PHE A 69 5.09 11.25 17.88
N ALA A 70 3.83 10.97 18.24
CA ALA A 70 3.43 10.64 19.60
C ALA A 70 2.76 9.27 19.65
N GLU A 71 2.97 8.53 20.74
CA GLU A 71 2.33 7.24 20.96
C GLU A 71 0.83 7.39 21.21
N ARG A 72 0.03 6.45 20.70
CA ARG A 72 -1.42 6.41 20.94
C ARG A 72 -1.98 4.99 20.82
N GLY A 73 -2.70 4.56 21.84
CA GLY A 73 -3.27 3.21 21.89
C GLY A 73 -2.18 2.15 21.73
N GLY A 74 -2.38 1.22 20.81
CA GLY A 74 -1.40 0.20 20.45
C GLY A 74 -0.28 0.67 19.49
N ALA A 75 -0.31 1.92 19.02
CA ALA A 75 0.71 2.49 18.15
C ALA A 75 1.82 3.15 18.97
N LYS A 76 2.99 2.50 18.99
CA LYS A 76 4.17 2.86 19.77
C LYS A 76 5.29 3.38 18.86
N LEU A 77 6.26 4.11 19.44
CA LEU A 77 7.33 4.75 18.65
C LEU A 77 8.37 3.74 18.11
N ASP A 78 8.43 2.54 18.66
CA ASP A 78 9.22 1.42 18.15
C ASP A 78 8.90 1.08 16.68
N ARG A 79 7.68 1.37 16.22
CA ARG A 79 7.27 1.19 14.81
C ARG A 79 8.00 2.11 13.82
N LEU A 80 8.67 3.16 14.30
CA LEU A 80 9.53 4.01 13.47
C LEU A 80 10.88 3.34 13.17
N GLU A 81 11.22 2.28 13.89
CA GLU A 81 12.46 1.54 13.68
C GLU A 81 12.32 0.68 12.42
N GLN A 82 13.11 1.02 11.40
CA GLN A 82 13.11 0.29 10.15
C GLN A 82 13.93 -1.00 10.29
N SER A 83 13.37 -2.12 9.84
CA SER A 83 14.19 -3.31 9.56
C SER A 83 15.23 -3.02 8.47
N ALA A 84 16.31 -3.80 8.40
CA ALA A 84 17.35 -3.64 7.38
C ALA A 84 16.76 -3.62 5.95
N LEU A 85 15.79 -4.50 5.66
CA LEU A 85 15.08 -4.52 4.38
C LEU A 85 14.33 -3.20 4.12
N GLN A 86 13.62 -2.65 5.11
CA GLN A 86 12.90 -1.39 4.95
C GLN A 86 13.85 -0.22 4.72
N SER A 87 14.95 -0.14 5.48
CA SER A 87 15.95 0.92 5.32
C SER A 87 16.56 0.90 3.91
N ILE A 88 16.95 -0.30 3.42
CA ILE A 88 17.46 -0.45 2.05
C ILE A 88 16.40 -0.05 1.03
N CYS A 89 15.15 -0.50 1.18
CA CYS A 89 14.09 -0.10 0.25
C CYS A 89 13.80 1.40 0.27
N SER A 90 13.96 2.08 1.42
CA SER A 90 13.88 3.54 1.51
C SER A 90 15.00 4.23 0.73
N ASP A 91 16.24 3.76 0.85
CA ASP A 91 17.41 4.33 0.14
C ASP A 91 17.30 4.27 -1.38
N TYR A 92 16.61 3.24 -1.89
CA TYR A 92 16.39 3.00 -3.31
C TYR A 92 15.02 3.49 -3.80
N THR A 93 14.32 4.35 -3.05
CA THR A 93 13.06 4.95 -3.52
C THR A 93 13.31 5.72 -4.82
N GLY A 94 12.57 5.37 -5.88
CA GLY A 94 12.73 5.97 -7.21
C GLY A 94 14.00 5.55 -7.97
N LYS A 95 14.75 4.57 -7.46
CA LYS A 95 15.99 4.05 -8.06
C LYS A 95 15.90 2.54 -8.24
N GLU A 96 16.68 2.00 -9.16
CA GLU A 96 16.83 0.56 -9.32
C GLU A 96 17.74 0.00 -8.22
N VAL A 97 17.29 -1.06 -7.54
CA VAL A 97 18.12 -1.81 -6.58
C VAL A 97 19.11 -2.67 -7.37
N PRO A 98 20.43 -2.60 -7.08
CA PRO A 98 21.43 -3.42 -7.75
C PRO A 98 21.07 -4.90 -7.71
N LYS A 99 21.24 -5.62 -8.82
CA LYS A 99 20.82 -7.02 -8.97
C LYS A 99 21.30 -7.92 -7.82
N ALA A 100 22.58 -7.85 -7.47
CA ALA A 100 23.14 -8.66 -6.38
C ALA A 100 22.49 -8.36 -5.02
N LEU A 101 22.22 -7.08 -4.74
CA LEU A 101 21.52 -6.68 -3.51
C LEU A 101 20.05 -7.14 -3.53
N LYS A 102 19.38 -7.02 -4.68
CA LYS A 102 18.01 -7.52 -4.85
C LYS A 102 17.91 -9.02 -4.59
N GLU A 103 18.82 -9.82 -5.15
CA GLU A 103 18.87 -11.27 -4.94
C GLU A 103 19.14 -11.63 -3.47
N GLN A 104 20.05 -10.91 -2.80
CA GLN A 104 20.30 -11.08 -1.36
C GLN A 104 19.05 -10.80 -0.52
N LEU A 105 18.33 -9.70 -0.82
CA LEU A 105 17.10 -9.34 -0.12
C LEU A 105 16.00 -10.39 -0.32
N GLU A 106 15.83 -10.88 -1.55
CA GLU A 106 14.85 -11.92 -1.89
C GLU A 106 15.17 -13.23 -1.18
N GLN A 107 16.43 -13.66 -1.16
CA GLN A 107 16.87 -14.85 -0.43
C GLN A 107 16.66 -14.73 1.08
N ALA A 108 17.04 -13.58 1.67
CA ALA A 108 16.82 -13.33 3.09
C ALA A 108 15.33 -13.30 3.45
N ALA A 109 14.50 -12.70 2.60
CA ALA A 109 13.05 -12.66 2.78
C ALA A 109 12.41 -14.05 2.64
N LEU A 110 12.88 -14.88 1.72
CA LEU A 110 12.43 -16.27 1.57
C LEU A 110 12.85 -17.12 2.77
N ALA A 111 14.09 -16.98 3.25
CA ALA A 111 14.60 -17.69 4.42
C ALA A 111 13.86 -17.32 5.71
N SER A 112 13.23 -16.15 5.78
CA SER A 112 12.40 -15.75 6.92
C SER A 112 11.01 -16.38 6.94
N VAL A 113 10.60 -17.08 5.87
CA VAL A 113 9.26 -17.67 5.76
C VAL A 113 9.14 -18.87 6.68
N ARG A 114 8.16 -18.83 7.59
CA ARG A 114 7.79 -19.98 8.43
C ARG A 114 6.61 -20.70 7.80
N TYR A 115 6.84 -21.93 7.37
CA TYR A 115 5.80 -22.79 6.80
C TYR A 115 5.02 -23.53 7.89
N PRO A 116 3.75 -23.90 7.65
CA PRO A 116 2.95 -24.67 8.60
C PRO A 116 3.62 -26.00 8.93
N ALA A 117 3.87 -26.26 10.22
CA ALA A 117 4.54 -27.48 10.67
C ALA A 117 3.68 -28.74 10.44
N ASP A 118 2.35 -28.59 10.38
CA ASP A 118 1.40 -29.66 10.11
C ASP A 118 1.25 -30.00 8.62
N GLY A 119 1.93 -29.27 7.73
CA GLY A 119 1.81 -29.42 6.28
C GLY A 119 0.45 -29.00 5.72
N LYS A 120 -0.45 -28.43 6.54
CA LYS A 120 -1.79 -28.01 6.12
C LYS A 120 -1.77 -26.52 5.78
N TYR A 121 -1.96 -26.21 4.50
CA TYR A 121 -1.88 -24.84 3.99
C TYR A 121 -3.23 -24.13 3.89
N LEU A 122 -4.34 -24.87 3.85
CA LEU A 122 -5.67 -24.32 3.59
C LEU A 122 -6.53 -24.36 4.86
N GLY A 123 -7.13 -23.22 5.20
CA GLY A 123 -8.13 -23.05 6.25
C GLY A 123 -9.54 -22.91 5.67
N ASP A 124 -10.33 -21.98 6.21
CA ASP A 124 -11.70 -21.67 5.75
C ASP A 124 -11.73 -20.45 4.81
N PHE A 125 -12.10 -20.66 3.54
CA PHE A 125 -12.20 -19.59 2.55
C PHE A 125 -13.21 -18.49 2.94
N LYS A 126 -14.22 -18.79 3.76
CA LYS A 126 -15.18 -17.79 4.24
C LYS A 126 -14.53 -16.83 5.24
N ASN A 127 -13.66 -17.35 6.11
CA ASN A 127 -12.83 -16.51 6.97
C ASN A 127 -11.82 -15.74 6.12
N GLY A 128 -11.23 -16.39 5.12
CA GLY A 128 -10.32 -15.75 4.17
C GLY A 128 -10.93 -14.53 3.50
N GLU A 129 -12.18 -14.62 3.05
CA GLU A 129 -12.92 -13.48 2.48
C GLU A 129 -13.07 -12.34 3.49
N ARG A 130 -13.42 -12.62 4.75
CA ARG A 130 -13.53 -11.58 5.78
C ARG A 130 -12.18 -10.91 6.06
N ILE A 131 -11.09 -11.69 6.07
CA ILE A 131 -9.74 -11.17 6.25
C ILE A 131 -9.34 -10.30 5.05
N ALA A 132 -9.64 -10.74 3.83
CA ALA A 132 -9.33 -10.00 2.61
C ALA A 132 -10.10 -8.68 2.51
N GLN A 133 -11.32 -8.61 3.03
CA GLN A 133 -12.16 -7.42 3.07
C GLN A 133 -11.78 -6.46 4.21
N SER A 134 -11.29 -6.99 5.33
CA SER A 134 -11.00 -6.19 6.51
C SER A 134 -9.73 -5.36 6.33
N GLY A 135 -9.86 -4.03 6.45
CA GLY A 135 -8.74 -3.07 6.47
C GLY A 135 -8.39 -2.51 7.85
N VAL A 136 -9.03 -3.02 8.91
CA VAL A 136 -8.79 -2.58 10.29
C VAL A 136 -7.71 -3.41 10.97
N GLY A 137 -7.18 -2.90 12.08
CA GLY A 137 -6.17 -3.53 12.90
C GLY A 137 -4.83 -2.80 12.84
N LEU A 138 -4.17 -2.76 14.00
CA LEU A 138 -2.86 -2.14 14.22
C LEU A 138 -2.81 -0.61 14.03
N GLN A 139 -3.92 0.07 13.73
CA GLN A 139 -3.94 1.54 13.64
C GLN A 139 -3.97 2.17 15.04
N PHE A 140 -3.60 3.45 15.16
CA PHE A 140 -3.65 4.19 16.43
C PHE A 140 -5.07 4.38 16.96
N SER A 141 -6.07 4.30 16.07
CA SER A 141 -7.49 4.45 16.36
C SER A 141 -8.20 3.13 16.67
N ASP A 142 -7.56 1.99 16.40
CA ASP A 142 -8.14 0.69 16.69
C ASP A 142 -8.16 0.42 18.18
N ALA A 143 -9.25 -0.21 18.65
CA ALA A 143 -9.33 -0.69 20.02
C ALA A 143 -8.26 -1.77 20.28
N PRO A 144 -7.71 -1.86 21.51
CA PRO A 144 -6.82 -2.96 21.88
C PRO A 144 -7.49 -4.32 21.62
N GLY A 145 -6.75 -5.24 21.00
CA GLY A 145 -7.26 -6.58 20.66
C GLY A 145 -8.05 -6.65 19.35
N THR A 146 -8.21 -5.55 18.60
CA THR A 146 -8.78 -5.59 17.24
C THR A 146 -7.99 -6.58 16.37
N VAL A 147 -8.70 -7.57 15.82
CA VAL A 147 -8.12 -8.57 14.91
C VAL A 147 -7.77 -7.89 13.58
N ALA A 148 -6.50 -7.96 13.19
CA ALA A 148 -6.03 -7.35 11.96
C ALA A 148 -6.53 -8.08 10.71
N GLY A 149 -6.95 -7.30 9.72
CA GLY A 149 -7.29 -7.78 8.39
C GLY A 149 -6.12 -7.72 7.41
N GLY A 150 -6.30 -8.35 6.25
CA GLY A 150 -5.32 -8.36 5.16
C GLY A 150 -5.49 -7.23 4.16
N ASN A 151 -6.65 -6.55 4.17
CA ASN A 151 -7.01 -5.46 3.25
C ASN A 151 -6.72 -5.77 1.77
N CYS A 152 -6.87 -7.02 1.38
CA CYS A 152 -6.36 -7.52 0.09
C CYS A 152 -7.09 -6.89 -1.09
N TYR A 153 -8.40 -6.59 -0.93
CA TYR A 153 -9.18 -5.91 -1.96
C TYR A 153 -8.73 -4.47 -2.22
N ALA A 154 -8.02 -3.81 -1.29
CA ALA A 154 -7.45 -2.47 -1.55
C ALA A 154 -6.39 -2.48 -2.66
N CYS A 155 -5.81 -3.64 -2.98
CA CYS A 155 -4.76 -3.78 -3.98
C CYS A 155 -5.10 -4.73 -5.12
N HIS A 156 -5.98 -5.71 -4.90
CA HIS A 156 -6.23 -6.80 -5.83
C HIS A 156 -7.72 -6.98 -6.13
N GLN A 157 -8.04 -7.24 -7.39
CA GLN A 157 -9.28 -7.94 -7.72
C GLN A 157 -9.15 -9.41 -7.31
N ILE A 158 -10.02 -9.92 -6.43
CA ILE A 158 -9.96 -11.31 -5.93
C ILE A 158 -11.17 -12.12 -6.39
N SER A 159 -12.38 -11.75 -5.95
CA SER A 159 -13.62 -12.34 -6.46
C SER A 159 -14.20 -11.52 -7.61
N LYS A 160 -15.11 -12.13 -8.38
CA LYS A 160 -15.87 -11.41 -9.41
C LYS A 160 -17.04 -10.62 -8.81
N GLN A 161 -17.56 -11.07 -7.66
CA GLN A 161 -18.71 -10.45 -7.01
C GLN A 161 -18.36 -9.13 -6.34
N GLU A 162 -17.13 -9.01 -5.83
CA GLU A 162 -16.67 -7.77 -5.23
C GLU A 162 -16.33 -6.75 -6.32
N LEU A 163 -16.99 -5.60 -6.28
CA LEU A 163 -16.82 -4.51 -7.24
C LEU A 163 -15.84 -3.46 -6.73
N ALA A 164 -15.66 -3.36 -5.41
CA ALA A 164 -14.73 -2.44 -4.77
C ALA A 164 -13.36 -3.12 -4.60
N TYR A 165 -12.52 -3.00 -5.63
CA TYR A 165 -11.14 -3.49 -5.59
C TYR A 165 -10.15 -2.50 -6.17
N GLY A 166 -8.90 -2.57 -5.71
CA GLY A 166 -7.76 -1.83 -6.23
C GLY A 166 -7.01 -2.56 -7.34
N ASN A 167 -6.04 -1.87 -7.93
CA ASN A 167 -5.24 -2.33 -9.06
C ASN A 167 -3.72 -2.08 -8.87
N ILE A 168 -3.28 -1.88 -7.62
CA ILE A 168 -1.85 -1.77 -7.29
C ILE A 168 -1.15 -3.12 -7.54
N GLY A 169 -1.81 -4.20 -7.14
CA GLY A 169 -1.38 -5.57 -7.41
C GLY A 169 -2.11 -6.17 -8.62
N PRO A 170 -1.62 -7.30 -9.14
CA PRO A 170 -2.28 -8.02 -10.21
C PRO A 170 -3.64 -8.58 -9.76
N THR A 171 -4.52 -8.86 -10.72
CA THR A 171 -5.74 -9.63 -10.43
C THR A 171 -5.39 -11.02 -9.90
N LEU A 172 -6.11 -11.45 -8.87
CA LEU A 172 -6.09 -12.78 -8.26
C LEU A 172 -7.39 -13.55 -8.58
N TYR A 173 -8.23 -13.03 -9.47
CA TYR A 173 -9.41 -13.74 -9.92
C TYR A 173 -9.04 -15.06 -10.60
N ASN A 174 -9.74 -16.15 -10.24
CA ASN A 174 -9.43 -17.53 -10.65
C ASN A 174 -8.01 -18.01 -10.25
N TYR A 175 -7.40 -17.48 -9.19
CA TYR A 175 -6.01 -17.81 -8.83
C TYR A 175 -5.75 -19.32 -8.76
N GLY A 176 -6.52 -20.06 -7.95
CA GLY A 176 -6.37 -21.51 -7.82
C GLY A 176 -6.71 -22.26 -9.09
N LYS A 177 -7.72 -21.80 -9.83
CA LYS A 177 -8.06 -22.41 -11.12
C LYS A 177 -6.95 -22.26 -12.17
N LEU A 178 -6.24 -21.14 -12.18
CA LEU A 178 -5.16 -20.87 -13.14
C LEU A 178 -3.83 -21.53 -12.76
N ARG A 179 -3.60 -21.78 -11.47
CA ARG A 179 -2.31 -22.26 -10.96
C ARG A 179 -2.33 -23.72 -10.48
N GLY A 180 -3.50 -24.27 -10.16
CA GLY A 180 -3.64 -25.56 -9.50
C GLY A 180 -3.28 -25.51 -8.01
N ASP A 181 -3.17 -26.70 -7.41
CA ASP A 181 -2.99 -26.91 -5.97
C ASP A 181 -1.76 -27.77 -5.62
N SER A 182 -0.82 -27.90 -6.57
CA SER A 182 0.43 -28.63 -6.33
C SER A 182 1.23 -28.03 -5.15
N GLU A 183 2.02 -28.87 -4.48
CA GLU A 183 2.86 -28.46 -3.34
C GLU A 183 3.75 -27.22 -3.64
N PRO A 184 4.43 -27.11 -4.81
CA PRO A 184 5.18 -25.91 -5.14
C PRO A 184 4.32 -24.65 -5.20
N ILE A 185 3.07 -24.74 -5.68
CA ILE A 185 2.14 -23.61 -5.73
C ILE A 185 1.67 -23.24 -4.33
N LEU A 186 1.39 -24.22 -3.46
CA LEU A 186 1.05 -23.96 -2.06
C LEU A 186 2.19 -23.22 -1.34
N LYS A 187 3.43 -23.73 -1.46
CA LYS A 187 4.61 -23.11 -0.85
C LYS A 187 4.90 -21.71 -1.41
N TYR A 188 4.77 -21.53 -2.72
CA TYR A 188 4.93 -20.23 -3.37
C TYR A 188 3.89 -19.22 -2.89
N THR A 189 2.60 -19.60 -2.89
CA THR A 189 1.50 -18.71 -2.48
C THR A 189 1.63 -18.34 -1.00
N TRP A 190 1.96 -19.31 -0.16
CA TRP A 190 2.25 -19.09 1.25
C TRP A 190 3.38 -18.06 1.44
N ALA A 191 4.53 -18.28 0.82
CA ALA A 191 5.67 -17.39 0.91
C ALA A 191 5.34 -15.97 0.41
N ARG A 192 4.54 -15.87 -0.66
CA ARG A 192 4.09 -14.58 -1.22
C ARG A 192 3.25 -13.78 -0.22
N ILE A 193 2.34 -14.43 0.51
CA ILE A 193 1.53 -13.78 1.56
C ILE A 193 2.38 -13.50 2.81
N TYR A 194 3.20 -14.46 3.22
CA TYR A 194 4.00 -14.37 4.44
C TYR A 194 5.05 -13.25 4.37
N ASN A 195 5.82 -13.20 3.29
CA ASN A 195 6.82 -12.18 3.01
C ASN A 195 6.95 -11.95 1.49
N ALA A 196 6.15 -11.02 0.96
CA ALA A 196 6.07 -10.78 -0.47
C ALA A 196 7.40 -10.38 -1.14
N HIS A 197 8.34 -9.80 -0.37
CA HIS A 197 9.66 -9.40 -0.88
C HIS A 197 10.54 -10.58 -1.27
N ALA A 198 10.17 -11.82 -0.90
CA ALA A 198 10.88 -13.04 -1.27
C ALA A 198 11.00 -13.29 -2.78
N PHE A 199 10.15 -12.67 -3.60
CA PHE A 199 10.26 -12.81 -5.06
C PHE A 199 10.11 -11.48 -5.82
N ASN A 200 10.15 -10.36 -5.12
CA ASN A 200 10.34 -9.04 -5.71
C ASN A 200 10.74 -8.10 -4.58
N ALA A 201 12.04 -7.89 -4.38
CA ALA A 201 12.51 -6.99 -3.33
C ALA A 201 11.85 -5.61 -3.46
N CYS A 202 11.57 -4.96 -2.32
CA CYS A 202 10.98 -3.62 -2.26
C CYS A 202 9.62 -3.42 -2.95
N ASN A 203 8.84 -4.49 -3.19
CA ASN A 203 7.45 -4.35 -3.61
C ASN A 203 6.55 -3.77 -2.49
N SER A 204 5.36 -3.30 -2.87
CA SER A 204 4.43 -2.61 -1.96
C SER A 204 3.52 -3.53 -1.14
N MET A 205 3.53 -4.84 -1.36
CA MET A 205 2.68 -5.78 -0.63
C MET A 205 3.24 -6.00 0.79
N PRO A 206 2.44 -5.82 1.86
CA PRO A 206 2.91 -6.01 3.22
C PRO A 206 3.45 -7.42 3.49
N ARG A 207 4.41 -7.50 4.42
CA ARG A 207 4.98 -8.77 4.91
C ARG A 207 4.07 -9.38 5.98
N PHE A 208 2.88 -9.83 5.61
CA PHE A 208 1.82 -10.14 6.58
C PHE A 208 2.24 -11.11 7.67
N GLY A 209 2.94 -12.19 7.32
CA GLY A 209 3.44 -13.16 8.28
C GLY A 209 4.71 -12.69 9.00
N ALA A 210 5.70 -12.22 8.25
CA ALA A 210 6.99 -11.84 8.84
C ALA A 210 6.92 -10.59 9.74
N ALA A 211 5.95 -9.70 9.50
CA ALA A 211 5.68 -8.54 10.35
C ALA A 211 4.62 -8.81 11.44
N GLY A 212 4.10 -10.04 11.54
CA GLY A 212 3.10 -10.42 12.55
C GLY A 212 1.74 -9.74 12.38
N ILE A 213 1.40 -9.28 11.17
CA ILE A 213 0.10 -8.66 10.87
C ILE A 213 -1.00 -9.72 10.84
N LEU A 214 -0.73 -10.85 10.18
CA LEU A 214 -1.65 -12.00 10.13
C LEU A 214 -1.03 -13.19 10.86
N THR A 215 -1.84 -13.87 11.65
CA THR A 215 -1.50 -15.15 12.28
C THR A 215 -1.42 -16.27 11.24
N GLU A 216 -0.79 -17.40 11.60
CA GLU A 216 -0.74 -18.58 10.73
C GLU A 216 -2.14 -19.04 10.28
N ALA A 217 -3.10 -19.06 11.21
CA ALA A 217 -4.49 -19.44 10.91
C ALA A 217 -5.15 -18.49 9.89
N GLN A 218 -4.96 -17.18 10.06
CA GLN A 218 -5.48 -16.20 9.11
C GLN A 218 -4.83 -16.34 7.73
N ILE A 219 -3.53 -16.65 7.66
CA ILE A 219 -2.86 -16.92 6.38
C ILE A 219 -3.42 -18.20 5.74
N LYS A 220 -3.66 -19.28 6.50
CA LYS A 220 -4.32 -20.49 5.99
C LYS A 220 -5.72 -20.19 5.42
N ASP A 221 -6.49 -19.33 6.08
CA ASP A 221 -7.81 -18.92 5.62
C ASP A 221 -7.74 -18.11 4.31
N VAL A 222 -6.79 -17.17 4.18
CA VAL A 222 -6.56 -16.42 2.92
C VAL A 222 -6.05 -17.36 1.81
N MET A 223 -5.18 -18.32 2.13
CA MET A 223 -4.76 -19.36 1.20
C MET A 223 -5.96 -20.15 0.66
N ALA A 224 -6.91 -20.54 1.54
CA ALA A 224 -8.14 -21.20 1.13
C ALA A 224 -9.01 -20.31 0.25
N LEU A 225 -9.11 -19.01 0.53
CA LEU A 225 -9.81 -18.08 -0.36
C LEU A 225 -9.25 -18.12 -1.79
N LEU A 226 -7.94 -18.14 -1.95
CA LEU A 226 -7.32 -18.12 -3.28
C LEU A 226 -7.34 -19.48 -3.98
N LEU A 227 -7.16 -20.57 -3.24
CA LEU A 227 -6.84 -21.89 -3.80
C LEU A 227 -7.93 -22.95 -3.64
N ASP A 228 -8.83 -22.85 -2.66
CA ASP A 228 -9.89 -23.84 -2.49
C ASP A 228 -10.77 -23.85 -3.75
N PRO A 229 -10.99 -25.02 -4.38
CA PRO A 229 -11.87 -25.12 -5.54
C PRO A 229 -13.26 -24.57 -5.26
N LYS A 230 -13.79 -24.72 -4.03
CA LYS A 230 -15.12 -24.25 -3.59
C LYS A 230 -15.19 -22.75 -3.30
N SER A 231 -14.05 -22.06 -3.22
CA SER A 231 -14.02 -20.61 -3.03
C SER A 231 -14.74 -19.88 -4.18
N PRO A 232 -15.52 -18.82 -3.90
CA PRO A 232 -16.16 -18.02 -4.94
C PRO A 232 -15.18 -17.46 -5.99
N VAL A 233 -13.91 -17.28 -5.60
CA VAL A 233 -12.79 -16.88 -6.48
C VAL A 233 -12.59 -17.83 -7.66
N ASN A 234 -12.92 -19.13 -7.48
CA ASN A 234 -12.64 -20.20 -8.44
C ASN A 234 -13.90 -20.79 -9.09
N GLN A 235 -15.11 -20.32 -8.74
CA GLN A 235 -16.38 -20.98 -9.08
C GLN A 235 -17.08 -20.51 -10.36
N TYR A 236 -16.65 -19.42 -11.01
CA TYR A 236 -17.46 -18.82 -12.08
C TYR A 236 -17.47 -19.52 -13.45
N SER A 237 -16.63 -20.55 -13.66
CA SER A 237 -16.71 -21.31 -14.92
C SER A 237 -17.80 -22.36 -14.98
N THR A 238 -18.53 -22.57 -13.88
CA THR A 238 -19.55 -23.62 -13.82
C THR A 238 -20.84 -23.20 -14.52
N CYS A 239 -21.09 -21.90 -14.71
CA CYS A 239 -22.26 -21.44 -15.47
C CYS A 239 -22.19 -21.90 -16.93
N ILE A 240 -21.03 -21.80 -17.60
CA ILE A 240 -20.89 -22.28 -18.98
C ILE A 240 -20.93 -23.82 -19.04
N LYS A 241 -20.31 -24.52 -18.10
CA LYS A 241 -20.38 -26.00 -18.09
C LYS A 241 -21.80 -26.52 -17.81
N HIS A 242 -22.55 -25.88 -16.91
CA HIS A 242 -23.97 -26.21 -16.69
C HIS A 242 -24.87 -25.77 -17.85
N LEU A 243 -24.61 -24.63 -18.49
CA LEU A 243 -25.33 -24.23 -19.70
C LEU A 243 -25.07 -25.19 -20.86
N LEU A 244 -23.82 -25.61 -21.07
CA LEU A 244 -23.44 -26.56 -22.11
C LEU A 244 -23.97 -27.97 -21.80
N ALA A 245 -23.96 -28.40 -20.54
CA ALA A 245 -24.57 -29.67 -20.14
C ALA A 245 -26.10 -29.64 -20.32
N ARG A 246 -26.77 -28.52 -19.98
CA ARG A 246 -28.21 -28.34 -20.23
C ARG A 246 -28.54 -28.21 -21.72
N CYS A 247 -27.71 -27.52 -22.52
CA CYS A 247 -27.84 -27.47 -23.97
C CYS A 247 -27.61 -28.84 -24.63
N SER A 248 -26.67 -29.64 -24.11
CA SER A 248 -26.41 -31.00 -24.58
C SER A 248 -27.58 -31.94 -24.28
N MET A 249 -28.21 -31.81 -23.11
CA MET A 249 -29.33 -32.64 -22.70
C MET A 249 -30.64 -32.26 -23.43
N GLN A 250 -30.82 -30.98 -23.77
CA GLN A 250 -31.96 -30.53 -24.58
C GLN A 250 -31.88 -31.06 -26.02
N ARG A 251 -30.69 -31.10 -26.64
CA ARG A 251 -30.51 -31.66 -28.00
C ARG A 251 -30.79 -33.16 -28.09
N SER A 252 -30.58 -33.93 -27.03
CA SER A 252 -30.91 -35.37 -27.03
C SER A 252 -32.41 -35.66 -26.92
N ILE A 253 -33.20 -34.72 -26.38
CA ILE A 253 -34.66 -34.88 -26.25
C ILE A 253 -35.36 -34.57 -27.59
N ASP A 254 -34.85 -33.60 -28.36
CA ASP A 254 -35.44 -33.22 -29.65
C ASP A 254 -35.21 -34.26 -30.77
N PHE A 255 -34.17 -35.11 -30.67
CA PHE A 255 -33.88 -36.11 -31.71
C PHE A 255 -34.85 -37.31 -31.68
N HIS A 256 -35.41 -37.66 -30.51
CA HIS A 256 -36.43 -38.71 -30.42
C HIS A 256 -37.84 -38.22 -30.80
N ALA A 257 -38.16 -36.94 -30.57
CA ALA A 257 -39.44 -36.36 -30.97
C ALA A 257 -39.55 -36.15 -32.50
N LEU A 258 -38.41 -35.91 -33.19
CA LEU A 258 -38.39 -35.70 -34.64
C LEU A 258 -38.44 -37.00 -35.47
N ILE A 259 -38.01 -38.15 -34.91
CA ILE A 259 -38.05 -39.43 -35.63
C ILE A 259 -39.47 -40.04 -35.63
N SER A 260 -40.31 -39.75 -34.64
CA SER A 260 -41.69 -40.26 -34.59
C SER A 260 -42.68 -39.53 -35.52
N ALA A 261 -42.28 -38.42 -36.14
CA ALA A 261 -43.13 -37.63 -37.03
C ALA A 261 -42.92 -37.92 -38.53
N TYR A 262 -42.00 -38.84 -38.89
CA TYR A 262 -41.62 -39.14 -40.28
C TYR A 262 -41.77 -40.62 -40.68
N THR A 263 -42.56 -41.39 -39.94
CA THR A 263 -42.99 -42.75 -40.34
C THR A 263 -44.51 -42.85 -40.31
N VAL A 264 -45.14 -42.32 -41.36
CA VAL A 264 -46.42 -42.79 -41.92
C VAL A 264 -46.30 -42.69 -43.44
#